data_AF-A0A9D7QPA1-F1
#
_entry.id   AF-A0A9D7QPA1-F1
#
_cell.length_a   1.000
_cell.length_b   1.000
_cell.length_c   1.000
_cell.angle_alpha   90.00
_cell.angle_beta   90.00
_cell.angle_gamma   90.00
#
_symmetry.space_group_name_H-M   'P 1'
#
loop_
_entity.id
_entity.type
_entity.pdbx_description
1 polymer ?
#
loop_
_entity_poly.entity_id
_entity_poly.type
_entity_poly.pdbx_seq_one_letter_code
_entity_poly.pdbx_strand_id
1 'polypeptide(L)'
;MGKDIGHACLYPTAEHLKTVINPIEYGDRPYALELALGGAQLEHRAFDMHVLEPYRNDPRFSYQTNDISGQINVKSGDLGLKESEEVYLRSGFCYDDDENRYVAVFRWDLFKLSSDVQRMWKMREANKITRLHPDYFRNAIMGDFAQHYSMYEAFGRELRVINQISVALGRPNLFRQDYVENRPRGFEALLRPTLKEFNDFVRVLDSMISDNINLKFFQDDVPLERDVERKDGKVQVERKGSIKVLQEWIERRFRPKDKAPMEEMFATFREIRRLRNKPSHTPTEDEFSIEIAANQRDLMKRAYGAVRLLRLVLANHPGAGAVKVDEHLADGRIWTI
;
A
#
# COMPACT_ATOMS: atom_id res chain seq x y z
N MET A 1 48.65 37.42 1.91
CA MET A 1 47.18 37.40 1.70
C MET A 1 46.57 36.48 2.74
N GLY A 2 46.10 37.02 3.86
CA GLY A 2 45.30 36.24 4.82
C GLY A 2 43.91 36.04 4.23
N LYS A 3 43.46 34.79 4.08
CA LYS A 3 42.10 34.51 3.62
C LYS A 3 41.13 34.96 4.71
N ASP A 4 40.19 35.81 4.33
CA ASP A 4 39.10 36.28 5.17
C ASP A 4 38.24 35.07 5.61
N ILE A 5 38.25 34.80 6.91
CA ILE A 5 37.50 33.72 7.57
C ILE A 5 36.14 34.20 8.09
N GLY A 6 35.73 35.45 7.82
CA GLY A 6 34.45 36.01 8.25
C GLY A 6 33.21 35.29 7.70
N HIS A 7 33.38 34.39 6.74
CA HIS A 7 32.32 33.55 6.16
C HIS A 7 32.52 32.05 6.41
N ALA A 8 33.41 31.66 7.33
CA ALA A 8 33.64 30.26 7.67
C ALA A 8 32.88 29.87 8.94
N CYS A 9 32.13 28.76 8.87
CA CYS A 9 31.55 28.10 10.04
C CYS A 9 32.38 26.87 10.39
N LEU A 10 32.85 26.78 11.63
CA LEU A 10 33.46 25.57 12.17
C LEU A 10 32.43 24.82 13.00
N TYR A 11 32.21 23.55 12.66
CA TYR A 11 31.37 22.65 13.43
C TYR A 11 32.26 21.69 14.24
N PRO A 12 31.91 21.42 15.50
CA PRO A 12 32.66 20.46 16.31
C PRO A 12 32.56 19.05 15.70
N THR A 13 33.64 18.28 15.80
CA THR A 13 33.64 16.87 15.37
C THR A 13 32.84 16.01 16.35
N ALA A 14 32.31 14.88 15.89
CA ALA A 14 31.65 13.91 16.76
C ALA A 14 32.56 13.40 17.89
N GLU A 15 33.87 13.31 17.64
CA GLU A 15 34.87 12.94 18.65
C GLU A 15 34.98 14.00 19.76
N HIS A 16 35.03 15.29 19.38
CA HIS A 16 35.02 16.37 20.36
C HIS A 16 33.70 16.43 21.14
N LEU A 17 32.55 16.24 20.48
CA LEU A 17 31.25 16.28 21.13
C LEU A 17 31.11 15.21 22.22
N LYS A 18 31.70 14.01 22.05
CA LYS A 18 31.72 12.96 23.09
C LYS A 18 32.42 13.38 24.38
N THR A 19 33.32 14.36 24.35
CA THR A 19 34.06 14.81 25.55
C THR A 19 33.37 15.95 26.29
N VAL A 20 32.51 16.72 25.60
CA VAL A 20 31.86 17.91 26.16
C VAL A 20 30.37 17.72 26.44
N ILE A 21 29.71 16.77 25.78
CA ILE A 21 28.29 16.47 25.98
C ILE A 21 28.14 15.49 27.14
N ASN A 22 27.32 15.86 28.13
CA ASN A 22 26.93 14.99 29.23
C ASN A 22 25.68 14.17 28.85
N PRO A 23 25.77 12.83 28.66
CA PRO A 23 24.62 12.02 28.24
C PRO A 23 23.47 12.00 29.24
N ILE A 24 23.73 12.27 30.52
CA ILE A 24 22.70 12.26 31.58
C ILE A 24 21.63 13.33 31.32
N GLU A 25 22.01 14.47 30.72
CA GLU A 25 21.08 15.56 30.38
C GLU A 25 20.06 15.17 29.30
N TYR A 26 20.29 14.05 28.60
CA TYR A 26 19.46 13.55 27.51
C TYR A 26 18.86 12.18 27.81
N GLY A 27 18.88 11.71 29.08
CA GLY A 27 18.54 10.33 29.44
C GLY A 27 17.16 9.86 28.95
N ASP A 28 16.24 10.78 28.69
CA ASP A 28 14.88 10.52 28.24
C ASP A 28 14.62 10.87 26.76
N ARG A 29 15.62 11.40 26.04
CA ARG A 29 15.57 11.89 24.66
C ARG A 29 16.66 11.25 23.80
N PRO A 30 16.52 9.96 23.43
CA PRO A 30 17.57 9.21 22.75
C PRO A 30 18.02 9.85 21.43
N TYR A 31 17.09 10.40 20.64
CA TYR A 31 17.43 11.00 19.34
C TYR A 31 18.02 12.40 19.47
N ALA A 32 17.68 13.12 20.55
CA ALA A 32 18.36 14.36 20.90
C ALA A 32 19.83 14.10 21.30
N LEU A 33 20.08 13.04 22.08
CA LEU A 33 21.44 12.63 22.43
C LEU A 33 22.26 12.28 21.18
N GLU A 34 21.68 11.51 20.24
CA GLU A 34 22.36 11.14 19.00
C GLU A 34 22.79 12.37 18.19
N LEU A 35 21.94 13.40 18.09
CA LEU A 35 22.29 14.65 17.41
C LEU A 35 23.30 15.49 18.20
N ALA A 36 23.15 15.57 19.53
CA ALA A 36 24.09 16.29 20.40
C ALA A 36 25.51 15.72 20.29
N LEU A 37 25.64 14.41 20.08
CA LEU A 37 26.91 13.72 19.84
C LEU A 37 27.43 13.82 18.39
N GLY A 38 26.80 14.62 17.53
CA GLY A 38 27.24 14.88 16.17
C GLY A 38 26.72 13.90 15.12
N GLY A 39 25.61 13.20 15.40
CA GLY A 39 24.96 12.32 14.43
C GLY A 39 24.46 13.08 13.20
N ALA A 40 24.60 12.47 12.01
CA ALA A 40 24.04 12.98 10.76
C ALA A 40 22.51 13.17 10.82
N GLN A 41 22.02 14.37 10.48
CA GLN A 41 20.61 14.73 10.64
C GLN A 41 19.65 13.94 9.72
N LEU A 42 20.09 13.67 8.49
CA LEU A 42 19.33 12.97 7.45
C LEU A 42 19.61 11.46 7.42
N GLU A 43 20.29 10.93 8.43
CA GLU A 43 20.40 9.49 8.61
C GLU A 43 19.06 8.95 9.11
N HIS A 44 18.53 7.92 8.44
CA HIS A 44 17.30 7.30 8.87
C HIS A 44 17.55 6.31 10.02
N ARG A 45 16.48 6.09 10.79
CA ARG A 45 16.33 4.95 11.70
C ARG A 45 15.23 4.07 11.15
N ALA A 46 15.46 2.76 11.21
CA ALA A 46 14.50 1.75 10.81
C ALA A 46 13.70 1.33 12.05
N PHE A 47 12.39 1.20 11.89
CA PHE A 47 11.49 0.76 12.95
C PHE A 47 10.62 -0.37 12.44
N ASP A 48 10.34 -1.29 13.35
CA ASP A 48 9.33 -2.30 13.12
C ASP A 48 7.96 -1.65 12.79
N MET A 49 7.23 -2.23 11.84
CA MET A 49 5.98 -1.65 11.31
C MET A 49 4.91 -1.41 12.39
N HIS A 50 4.94 -2.14 13.51
CA HIS A 50 3.99 -1.96 14.60
C HIS A 50 4.12 -0.61 15.31
N VAL A 51 5.22 0.13 15.11
CA VAL A 51 5.38 1.50 15.63
C VAL A 51 4.25 2.43 15.17
N LEU A 52 3.62 2.12 14.04
CA LEU A 52 2.52 2.89 13.46
C LEU A 52 1.13 2.54 14.02
N GLU A 53 0.98 1.41 14.71
CA GLU A 53 -0.32 0.91 15.16
C GLU A 53 -1.07 1.86 16.11
N PRO A 54 -0.42 2.47 17.13
CA PRO A 54 -1.12 3.39 18.02
C PRO A 54 -1.79 4.51 17.22
N TYR A 55 -1.10 5.03 16.21
CA TYR A 55 -1.58 6.11 15.36
C TYR A 55 -2.65 5.66 14.36
N ARG A 56 -2.55 4.44 13.81
CA ARG A 56 -3.56 3.91 12.87
C ARG A 56 -4.89 3.57 13.57
N ASN A 57 -4.83 3.14 14.82
CA ASN A 57 -5.97 2.58 15.54
C ASN A 57 -6.66 3.60 16.45
N ASP A 58 -5.94 4.60 16.93
CA ASP A 58 -6.52 5.66 17.76
C ASP A 58 -7.14 6.77 16.87
N PRO A 59 -8.46 7.01 16.99
CA PRO A 59 -9.18 7.97 16.15
C PRO A 59 -8.74 9.42 16.35
N ARG A 60 -7.98 9.74 17.41
CA ARG A 60 -7.44 11.08 17.68
C ARG A 60 -6.30 11.45 16.74
N PHE A 61 -5.63 10.45 16.15
CA PHE A 61 -4.56 10.67 15.18
C PHE A 61 -5.08 10.53 13.75
N SER A 62 -4.39 11.22 12.84
CA SER A 62 -4.47 11.01 11.40
C SER A 62 -3.21 10.29 10.96
N TYR A 63 -3.40 9.10 10.37
CA TYR A 63 -2.35 8.32 9.74
C TYR A 63 -2.70 8.18 8.26
N GLN A 64 -1.77 8.56 7.39
CA GLN A 64 -1.90 8.47 5.95
C GLN A 64 -0.62 7.89 5.36
N THR A 65 -0.77 7.04 4.34
CA THR A 65 0.34 6.45 3.59
C THR A 65 -0.05 6.30 2.12
N ASN A 66 0.93 6.47 1.24
CA ASN A 66 0.82 6.09 -0.17
C ASN A 66 1.67 4.85 -0.51
N ASP A 67 2.05 4.09 0.53
CA ASP A 67 2.96 2.94 0.46
C ASP A 67 4.38 3.29 0.00
N ILE A 68 4.77 4.57 0.00
CA ILE A 68 6.15 5.03 -0.23
C ILE A 68 6.60 5.92 0.93
N SER A 69 5.69 6.83 1.29
CA SER A 69 5.80 7.79 2.38
C SER A 69 4.54 7.77 3.23
N GLY A 70 4.70 8.17 4.49
CA GLY A 70 3.62 8.30 5.44
C GLY A 70 3.69 9.62 6.19
N GLN A 71 2.55 10.00 6.75
CA GLN A 71 2.43 11.14 7.64
C GLN A 71 1.55 10.78 8.83
N ILE A 72 1.98 11.24 10.00
CA ILE A 72 1.27 11.12 11.27
C ILE A 72 1.08 12.52 11.82
N ASN A 73 -0.15 12.85 12.22
CA ASN A 73 -0.44 14.07 12.96
C ASN A 73 -1.63 13.89 13.91
N VAL A 74 -1.71 14.75 14.93
CA VAL A 74 -2.92 14.87 15.75
C VAL A 74 -4.01 15.56 14.93
N LYS A 75 -5.25 15.06 14.99
CA LYS A 75 -6.38 15.73 14.35
C LYS A 75 -6.72 17.03 15.06
N SER A 76 -7.23 18.01 14.31
CA SER A 76 -7.66 19.29 14.88
C SER A 76 -8.83 19.13 15.85
N GLY A 77 -8.83 19.89 16.94
CA GLY A 77 -9.86 19.91 17.97
C GLY A 77 -9.30 19.63 19.36
N ASP A 78 -10.07 19.93 20.42
CA ASP A 78 -9.73 19.49 21.77
C ASP A 78 -10.06 17.99 21.90
N LEU A 79 -9.01 17.17 21.83
CA LEU A 79 -9.09 15.72 21.87
C LEU A 79 -8.66 15.15 23.23
N GLY A 80 -8.45 16.01 24.23
CA GLY A 80 -7.96 15.61 25.56
C GLY A 80 -6.56 14.98 25.54
N LEU A 81 -5.76 15.28 24.50
CA LEU A 81 -4.36 14.86 24.41
C LEU A 81 -3.48 15.79 25.25
N LYS A 82 -2.48 15.23 25.92
CA LYS A 82 -1.43 16.03 26.55
C LYS A 82 -0.52 16.61 25.47
N GLU A 83 0.10 17.74 25.76
CA GLU A 83 1.11 18.35 24.86
C GLU A 83 2.25 17.36 24.53
N SER A 84 2.62 16.48 25.48
CA SER A 84 3.63 15.43 25.23
C SER A 84 3.17 14.32 24.28
N GLU A 85 1.87 14.23 23.99
CA GLU A 85 1.29 13.28 23.03
C GLU A 85 1.12 13.92 21.63
N GLU A 86 1.43 15.20 21.47
CA GLU A 86 1.44 15.85 20.17
C GLU A 86 2.55 15.24 19.29
N VAL A 87 2.16 14.90 18.06
CA VAL A 87 3.05 14.33 17.07
C VAL A 87 2.79 14.98 15.73
N TYR A 88 3.86 15.38 15.07
CA TYR A 88 3.90 15.64 13.64
C TYR A 88 5.12 14.91 13.11
N LEU A 89 4.89 13.86 12.32
CA LEU A 89 5.96 13.03 11.82
C LEU A 89 5.74 12.70 10.35
N ARG A 90 6.79 12.88 9.55
CA ARG A 90 6.88 12.33 8.21
C ARG A 90 7.76 11.09 8.27
N SER A 91 7.34 10.05 7.59
CA SER A 91 8.07 8.79 7.51
C SER A 91 8.11 8.31 6.06
N GLY A 92 9.04 7.41 5.80
CA GLY A 92 9.07 6.58 4.61
C GLY A 92 9.07 5.12 4.97
N PHE A 93 9.35 4.29 3.97
CA PHE A 93 9.66 2.90 4.18
C PHE A 93 11.11 2.60 3.80
N CYS A 94 11.69 1.61 4.47
CA CYS A 94 12.98 1.03 4.12
C CYS A 94 12.91 -0.49 4.17
N TYR A 95 13.87 -1.13 3.55
CA TYR A 95 13.89 -2.58 3.35
C TYR A 95 15.25 -3.15 3.72
N ASP A 96 15.25 -4.34 4.33
CA ASP A 96 16.47 -5.15 4.44
C ASP A 96 16.72 -5.95 3.15
N ASP A 97 17.77 -6.76 3.15
CA ASP A 97 18.17 -7.56 1.98
C ASP A 97 17.15 -8.68 1.63
N ASP A 98 16.28 -9.07 2.57
CA ASP A 98 15.19 -10.04 2.37
C ASP A 98 13.88 -9.36 1.94
N GLU A 99 13.95 -8.06 1.62
CA GLU A 99 12.82 -7.19 1.31
C GLU A 99 11.75 -7.13 2.43
N ASN A 100 12.14 -7.33 3.70
CA ASN A 100 11.26 -7.05 4.83
C ASN A 100 11.11 -5.54 4.98
N ARG A 101 9.87 -5.10 5.16
CA ARG A 101 9.53 -3.68 5.23
C ARG A 101 9.65 -3.14 6.66
N TYR A 102 10.24 -1.96 6.77
CA TYR A 102 10.37 -1.19 8.00
C TYR A 102 9.93 0.26 7.76
N VAL A 103 9.60 0.96 8.85
CA VAL A 103 9.34 2.39 8.81
C VAL A 103 10.67 3.13 8.90
N ALA A 104 10.89 4.07 8.00
CA ALA A 104 12.06 4.91 7.98
C ALA A 104 11.72 6.32 8.47
N VAL A 105 12.45 6.82 9.47
CA VAL A 105 12.30 8.20 9.94
C VAL A 105 13.69 8.82 10.11
N PHE A 106 13.86 10.06 9.65
CA PHE A 106 15.14 10.76 9.81
C PHE A 106 15.36 11.15 11.26
N ARG A 107 16.62 11.08 11.69
CA ARG A 107 17.03 11.46 13.06
C ARG A 107 16.56 12.86 13.44
N TRP A 108 16.61 13.80 12.50
CA TRP A 108 16.13 15.17 12.70
C TRP A 108 14.63 15.26 13.02
N ASP A 109 13.80 14.39 12.45
CA ASP A 109 12.36 14.39 12.72
C ASP A 109 12.03 13.69 14.03
N LEU A 110 12.74 12.61 14.36
CA LEU A 110 12.65 11.94 15.67
C LEU A 110 13.06 12.87 16.82
N PHE A 111 14.07 13.71 16.61
CA PHE A 111 14.54 14.69 17.59
C PHE A 111 13.45 15.70 18.01
N LYS A 112 12.56 16.07 17.09
CA LYS A 112 11.48 17.05 17.36
C LYS A 112 10.34 16.48 18.20
N LEU A 113 10.30 15.17 18.38
CA LEU A 113 9.27 14.51 19.16
C LEU A 113 9.50 14.73 20.66
N SER A 114 8.41 14.70 21.43
CA SER A 114 8.47 14.73 22.90
C SER A 114 9.32 13.58 23.44
N SER A 115 9.84 13.70 24.66
CA SER A 115 10.67 12.64 25.24
C SER A 115 9.92 11.31 25.36
N ASP A 116 8.64 11.35 25.73
CA ASP A 116 7.76 10.17 25.80
C ASP A 116 7.67 9.45 24.45
N VAL A 117 7.43 10.21 23.38
CA VAL A 117 7.31 9.67 22.02
C VAL A 117 8.66 9.17 21.52
N GLN A 118 9.77 9.86 21.78
CA GLN A 118 11.12 9.38 21.43
C GLN A 118 11.41 8.02 22.08
N ARG A 119 11.08 7.83 23.35
CA ARG A 119 11.28 6.53 24.04
C ARG A 119 10.40 5.44 23.44
N MET A 120 9.14 5.75 23.12
CA MET A 120 8.23 4.79 22.48
C MET A 120 8.77 4.32 21.12
N TRP A 121 9.26 5.24 20.28
CA TRP A 121 9.90 4.91 19.01
C TRP A 121 11.18 4.10 19.21
N LYS A 122 12.03 4.48 20.17
CA LYS A 122 13.29 3.78 20.46
C LYS A 122 13.08 2.32 20.85
N MET A 123 11.99 2.00 21.56
CA MET A 123 11.63 0.61 21.90
C MET A 123 11.26 -0.25 20.68
N ARG A 124 10.93 0.37 19.54
CA ARG A 124 10.55 -0.31 18.29
C ARG A 124 11.61 -0.18 17.19
N GLU A 125 12.76 0.39 17.52
CA GLU A 125 13.86 0.55 16.56
C GLU A 125 14.41 -0.83 16.16
N ALA A 126 14.46 -1.07 14.86
CA ALA A 126 14.94 -2.32 14.30
C ALA A 126 16.48 -2.28 14.22
N ASN A 127 17.13 -3.28 14.80
CA ASN A 127 18.57 -3.47 14.66
C ASN A 127 18.92 -4.23 13.36
N LYS A 128 18.62 -3.60 12.22
CA LYS A 128 18.80 -4.16 10.88
C LYS A 128 19.40 -3.12 9.95
N ILE A 129 20.29 -3.57 9.07
CA ILE A 129 20.78 -2.74 7.96
C ILE A 129 19.65 -2.67 6.94
N THR A 130 19.23 -1.45 6.62
CA THR A 130 18.13 -1.21 5.68
C THR A 130 18.48 -0.11 4.70
N ARG A 131 17.83 -0.15 3.54
CA ARG A 131 17.93 0.89 2.50
C ARG A 131 16.58 1.56 2.34
N LEU A 132 16.60 2.89 2.24
CA LEU A 132 15.38 3.67 1.99
C LEU A 132 14.74 3.23 0.67
N HIS A 133 13.41 3.24 0.65
CA HIS A 133 12.67 3.08 -0.60
C HIS A 133 13.17 4.12 -1.63
N PRO A 134 13.45 3.73 -2.89
CA PRO A 134 14.11 4.63 -3.85
C PRO A 134 13.38 5.96 -4.07
N ASP A 135 12.05 5.92 -4.23
CA ASP A 135 11.26 7.15 -4.39
C ASP A 135 11.10 7.95 -3.09
N TYR A 136 11.23 7.31 -1.91
CA TYR A 136 11.26 8.06 -0.65
C TYR A 136 12.58 8.82 -0.51
N PHE A 137 13.70 8.16 -0.81
CA PHE A 137 15.01 8.80 -0.86
C PHE A 137 15.05 9.94 -1.87
N ARG A 138 14.54 9.71 -3.09
CA ARG A 138 14.43 10.72 -4.15
C ARG A 138 13.67 11.96 -3.68
N ASN A 139 12.49 11.78 -3.12
CA ASN A 139 11.65 12.90 -2.71
C ASN A 139 12.22 13.61 -1.48
N ALA A 140 12.63 12.85 -0.46
CA ALA A 140 12.94 13.39 0.85
C ALA A 140 14.39 13.88 1.01
N ILE A 141 15.33 13.33 0.24
CA ILE A 141 16.75 13.71 0.27
C ILE A 141 17.14 14.51 -0.98
N MET A 142 16.73 14.09 -2.18
CA MET A 142 17.14 14.74 -3.43
C MET A 142 16.24 15.91 -3.84
N GLY A 143 15.01 15.99 -3.30
CA GLY A 143 14.03 17.01 -3.70
C GLY A 143 13.43 16.79 -5.10
N ASP A 144 13.55 15.57 -5.61
CA ASP A 144 13.06 15.16 -6.93
C ASP A 144 11.60 14.63 -6.85
N PHE A 145 10.95 14.46 -8.00
CA PHE A 145 9.62 13.85 -8.09
C PHE A 145 9.69 12.31 -8.10
N ALA A 146 8.67 11.67 -7.52
CA ALA A 146 8.51 10.21 -7.59
C ALA A 146 8.41 9.74 -9.05
N GLN A 147 8.97 8.56 -9.33
CA GLN A 147 9.04 8.05 -10.70
C GLN A 147 8.12 6.85 -10.96
N HIS A 148 7.52 6.28 -9.92
CA HIS A 148 6.67 5.10 -10.02
C HIS A 148 5.48 5.21 -9.04
N TYR A 149 4.39 4.50 -9.35
CA TYR A 149 3.30 4.29 -8.39
C TYR A 149 3.58 3.07 -7.50
N SER A 150 3.00 3.06 -6.30
CA SER A 150 2.88 1.81 -5.55
C SER A 150 1.89 0.86 -6.23
N MET A 151 2.00 -0.45 -6.01
CA MET A 151 1.02 -1.43 -6.52
C MET A 151 -0.42 -1.11 -6.10
N TYR A 152 -0.62 -0.59 -4.89
CA TYR A 152 -1.95 -0.25 -4.37
C TYR A 152 -2.55 0.95 -5.11
N GLU A 153 -1.74 1.99 -5.37
CA GLU A 153 -2.19 3.13 -6.17
C GLU A 153 -2.43 2.73 -7.63
N ALA A 154 -1.49 1.99 -8.21
CA ALA A 154 -1.59 1.49 -9.58
C ALA A 154 -2.87 0.66 -9.78
N PHE A 155 -3.21 -0.20 -8.82
CA PHE A 155 -4.43 -1.01 -8.87
C PHE A 155 -5.69 -0.16 -9.02
N GLY A 156 -5.89 0.86 -8.18
CA GLY A 156 -7.05 1.76 -8.30
C GLY A 156 -7.07 2.53 -9.62
N ARG A 157 -5.90 2.98 -10.08
CA ARG A 157 -5.78 3.69 -11.37
C ARG A 157 -6.11 2.77 -12.55
N GLU A 158 -5.74 1.49 -12.52
CA GLU A 158 -6.14 0.51 -13.53
C GLU A 158 -7.68 0.34 -13.57
N LEU A 159 -8.35 0.28 -12.41
CA LEU A 159 -9.83 0.26 -12.34
C LEU A 159 -10.44 1.52 -12.96
N ARG A 160 -9.86 2.70 -12.67
CA ARG A 160 -10.30 3.99 -13.26
C ARG A 160 -10.20 3.95 -14.78
N VAL A 161 -9.09 3.49 -15.33
CA VAL A 161 -8.90 3.40 -16.78
C VAL A 161 -9.85 2.38 -17.41
N ILE A 162 -10.08 1.23 -16.76
CA ILE A 162 -11.08 0.25 -17.22
C ILE A 162 -12.49 0.87 -17.29
N ASN A 163 -12.85 1.69 -16.32
CA ASN A 163 -14.13 2.40 -16.34
C ASN A 163 -14.19 3.46 -17.44
N GLN A 164 -13.10 4.19 -17.68
CA GLN A 164 -13.01 5.12 -18.81
C GLN A 164 -13.17 4.40 -20.16
N ILE A 165 -12.57 3.21 -20.31
CA ILE A 165 -12.80 2.34 -21.47
C ILE A 165 -14.27 1.97 -21.55
N SER A 166 -14.89 1.51 -20.46
CA SER A 166 -16.31 1.14 -20.42
C SER A 166 -17.22 2.26 -20.94
N VAL A 167 -16.97 3.51 -20.52
CA VAL A 167 -17.69 4.70 -20.99
C VAL A 167 -17.46 4.95 -22.48
N ALA A 168 -16.21 4.84 -22.96
CA ALA A 168 -15.89 4.98 -24.38
C ALA A 168 -16.56 3.90 -25.26
N LEU A 169 -16.85 2.72 -24.69
CA LEU A 169 -17.63 1.66 -25.33
C LEU A 169 -19.15 1.89 -25.29
N GLY A 170 -19.63 3.00 -24.71
CA GLY A 170 -21.05 3.29 -24.54
C GLY A 170 -21.72 2.39 -23.49
N ARG A 171 -20.97 1.88 -22.50
CA ARG A 171 -21.45 0.96 -21.48
C ARG A 171 -21.39 1.58 -20.08
N PRO A 172 -22.24 1.12 -19.13
CA PRO A 172 -22.03 1.43 -17.71
C PRO A 172 -20.63 1.03 -17.27
N ASN A 173 -20.06 1.68 -16.25
CA ASN A 173 -18.76 1.29 -15.71
C ASN A 173 -18.69 -0.20 -15.38
N LEU A 174 -17.61 -0.90 -15.78
CA LEU A 174 -17.39 -2.30 -15.42
C LEU A 174 -17.21 -2.47 -13.90
N PHE A 175 -16.51 -1.55 -13.26
CA PHE A 175 -16.36 -1.49 -11.81
C PHE A 175 -17.21 -0.36 -11.25
N ARG A 176 -17.98 -0.61 -10.18
CA ARG A 176 -18.82 0.42 -9.55
C ARG A 176 -17.99 1.58 -9.00
N GLN A 177 -16.79 1.30 -8.50
CA GLN A 177 -15.86 2.28 -7.92
C GLN A 177 -14.41 2.04 -8.40
N ASP A 178 -13.61 3.10 -8.50
CA ASP A 178 -12.19 3.03 -8.88
C ASP A 178 -11.21 3.14 -7.70
N TYR A 179 -11.68 3.62 -6.55
CA TYR A 179 -10.92 3.74 -5.30
C TYR A 179 -9.64 4.59 -5.35
N VAL A 180 -9.47 5.45 -6.35
CA VAL A 180 -8.28 6.30 -6.42
C VAL A 180 -8.35 7.43 -5.38
N GLU A 181 -9.49 8.12 -5.25
CA GLU A 181 -9.67 9.18 -4.24
C GLU A 181 -10.11 8.63 -2.88
N ASN A 182 -10.82 7.50 -2.88
CA ASN A 182 -11.45 6.92 -1.69
C ASN A 182 -10.90 5.51 -1.43
N ARG A 183 -9.59 5.42 -1.23
CA ARG A 183 -8.93 4.14 -0.95
C ARG A 183 -9.54 3.49 0.31
N PRO A 184 -10.00 2.24 0.25
CA PRO A 184 -10.55 1.56 1.42
C PRO A 184 -9.52 1.40 2.53
N ARG A 185 -9.94 1.59 3.78
CA ARG A 185 -9.11 1.26 4.95
C ARG A 185 -8.76 -0.23 4.93
N GLY A 186 -7.49 -0.55 5.19
CA GLY A 186 -6.98 -1.92 5.13
C GLY A 186 -6.53 -2.37 3.73
N PHE A 187 -6.68 -1.53 2.69
CA PHE A 187 -6.04 -1.74 1.39
C PHE A 187 -4.66 -1.08 1.34
N GLU A 188 -3.74 -1.61 2.15
CA GLU A 188 -2.37 -1.15 2.34
C GLU A 188 -1.48 -2.32 2.78
N ALA A 189 -0.16 -2.14 2.81
CA ALA A 189 0.73 -3.14 3.39
C ALA A 189 0.41 -3.40 4.87
N LEU A 190 0.51 -4.66 5.32
CA LEU A 190 0.19 -5.02 6.70
C LEU A 190 1.17 -4.33 7.68
N LEU A 191 0.62 -3.58 8.66
CA LEU A 191 1.41 -3.12 9.80
C LEU A 191 1.78 -4.29 10.73
N ARG A 192 0.80 -5.19 10.93
CA ARG A 192 0.93 -6.40 11.69
C ARG A 192 0.70 -7.60 10.77
N PRO A 193 1.77 -8.31 10.41
CA PRO A 193 1.73 -9.60 9.73
C PRO A 193 1.02 -10.70 10.54
N THR A 194 -0.28 -10.57 10.85
CA THR A 194 -1.09 -11.65 11.42
C THR A 194 -2.13 -12.16 10.45
N LEU A 195 -2.62 -13.37 10.71
CA LEU A 195 -3.62 -14.02 9.87
C LEU A 195 -4.92 -13.21 9.80
N LYS A 196 -5.33 -12.59 10.92
CA LYS A 196 -6.50 -11.70 10.94
C LYS A 196 -6.35 -10.52 9.99
N GLU A 197 -5.24 -9.78 10.07
CA GLU A 197 -5.01 -8.61 9.21
C GLU A 197 -4.91 -8.99 7.73
N PHE A 198 -4.29 -10.13 7.43
CA PHE A 198 -4.26 -10.68 6.07
C PHE A 198 -5.67 -11.02 5.55
N ASN A 199 -6.50 -11.67 6.37
CA ASN A 199 -7.87 -12.00 5.98
C ASN A 199 -8.73 -10.74 5.79
N ASP A 200 -8.52 -9.72 6.63
CA ASP A 200 -9.17 -8.41 6.48
C ASP A 200 -8.76 -7.74 5.16
N PHE A 201 -7.47 -7.75 4.82
CA PHE A 201 -6.97 -7.28 3.52
C PHE A 201 -7.59 -8.05 2.34
N VAL A 202 -7.59 -9.39 2.39
CA VAL A 202 -8.17 -10.24 1.32
C VAL A 202 -9.65 -9.94 1.11
N ARG A 203 -10.40 -9.71 2.19
CA ARG A 203 -11.82 -9.33 2.12
C ARG A 203 -12.01 -8.00 1.41
N VAL A 204 -11.18 -7.00 1.71
CA VAL A 204 -11.22 -5.70 1.01
C VAL A 204 -10.85 -5.88 -0.46
N LEU A 205 -9.78 -6.61 -0.77
CA LEU A 205 -9.33 -6.87 -2.14
C LEU A 205 -10.40 -7.60 -2.98
N ASP A 206 -11.03 -8.64 -2.43
CA ASP A 206 -12.15 -9.32 -3.12
C ASP A 206 -13.32 -8.37 -3.36
N SER A 207 -13.64 -7.52 -2.37
CA SER A 207 -14.72 -6.54 -2.51
C SER A 207 -14.42 -5.55 -3.64
N MET A 208 -13.17 -5.07 -3.74
CA MET A 208 -12.73 -4.15 -4.80
C MET A 208 -12.72 -4.77 -6.21
N ILE A 209 -12.72 -6.11 -6.30
CA ILE A 209 -12.75 -6.86 -7.56
C ILE A 209 -14.16 -7.43 -7.80
N SER A 210 -14.49 -8.53 -7.12
CA SER A 210 -15.61 -9.39 -7.48
C SER A 210 -16.96 -8.76 -7.12
N ASP A 211 -17.06 -8.17 -5.93
CA ASP A 211 -18.27 -7.48 -5.50
C ASP A 211 -18.41 -6.09 -6.17
N ASN A 212 -17.31 -5.55 -6.71
CA ASN A 212 -17.27 -4.28 -7.43
C ASN A 212 -17.65 -4.40 -8.93
N ILE A 213 -17.62 -5.60 -9.53
CA ILE A 213 -18.06 -5.81 -10.92
C ILE A 213 -19.55 -5.49 -11.07
N ASN A 214 -19.86 -4.51 -11.91
CA ASN A 214 -21.20 -4.06 -12.24
C ASN A 214 -21.81 -4.91 -13.36
N LEU A 215 -22.75 -5.79 -12.99
CA LEU A 215 -23.40 -6.68 -13.97
C LEU A 215 -24.15 -5.94 -15.09
N LYS A 216 -24.53 -4.66 -14.89
CA LYS A 216 -25.17 -3.85 -15.92
C LYS A 216 -24.25 -3.54 -17.10
N PHE A 217 -22.93 -3.63 -16.93
CA PHE A 217 -21.96 -3.49 -18.03
C PHE A 217 -22.22 -4.50 -19.15
N PHE A 218 -22.63 -5.72 -18.80
CA PHE A 218 -22.78 -6.83 -19.74
C PHE A 218 -24.08 -6.78 -20.56
N GLN A 219 -25.09 -6.02 -20.13
CA GLN A 219 -26.40 -5.92 -20.80
C GLN A 219 -26.94 -7.33 -21.11
N ASP A 220 -27.33 -7.60 -22.36
CA ASP A 220 -27.84 -8.90 -22.83
C ASP A 220 -26.77 -9.74 -23.56
N ASP A 221 -25.49 -9.35 -23.51
CA ASP A 221 -24.40 -10.05 -24.23
C ASP A 221 -24.15 -11.46 -23.69
N VAL A 222 -24.44 -11.68 -22.40
CA VAL A 222 -24.23 -12.95 -21.70
C VAL A 222 -25.37 -13.19 -20.71
N PRO A 223 -25.88 -14.43 -20.62
CA PRO A 223 -26.92 -14.75 -19.64
C PRO A 223 -26.35 -14.68 -18.22
N LEU A 224 -27.05 -13.95 -17.35
CA LEU A 224 -26.68 -13.78 -15.93
C LEU A 224 -27.11 -14.96 -15.06
N GLU A 225 -27.96 -15.83 -15.58
CA GLU A 225 -28.53 -16.98 -14.89
C GLU A 225 -28.21 -18.26 -15.66
N ARG A 226 -28.26 -19.40 -14.96
CA ARG A 226 -28.13 -20.73 -15.54
C ARG A 226 -29.16 -21.66 -14.93
N ASP A 227 -29.60 -22.61 -15.73
CA ASP A 227 -30.48 -23.69 -15.30
C ASP A 227 -29.64 -24.83 -14.73
N VAL A 228 -29.94 -25.24 -13.51
CA VAL A 228 -29.31 -26.38 -12.84
C VAL A 228 -30.38 -27.42 -12.58
N GLU A 229 -30.24 -28.58 -13.21
CA GLU A 229 -31.13 -29.71 -12.99
C GLU A 229 -30.84 -30.33 -11.62
N ARG A 230 -31.84 -30.35 -10.75
CA ARG A 230 -31.75 -30.98 -9.44
C ARG A 230 -31.90 -32.50 -9.55
N LYS A 231 -31.43 -33.20 -8.52
CA LYS A 231 -31.57 -34.66 -8.39
C LYS A 231 -33.03 -35.16 -8.44
N ASP A 232 -34.02 -34.28 -8.24
CA ASP A 232 -35.45 -34.57 -8.31
C ASP A 232 -36.08 -34.24 -9.69
N GLY A 233 -35.27 -33.91 -10.71
CA GLY A 233 -35.71 -33.57 -12.06
C GLY A 233 -36.29 -32.16 -12.21
N LYS A 234 -36.26 -31.33 -11.15
CA LYS A 234 -36.69 -29.93 -11.23
C LYS A 234 -35.54 -29.03 -11.66
N VAL A 235 -35.83 -28.07 -12.54
CA VAL A 235 -34.88 -27.04 -12.95
C VAL A 235 -34.86 -25.92 -11.91
N GLN A 236 -33.68 -25.62 -11.37
CA GLN A 236 -33.44 -24.46 -10.52
C GLN A 236 -32.64 -23.41 -11.30
N VAL A 237 -33.16 -22.19 -11.36
CA VAL A 237 -32.44 -21.05 -11.91
C VAL A 237 -31.45 -20.52 -10.86
N GLU A 238 -30.16 -20.56 -11.17
CA GLU A 238 -29.08 -20.01 -10.35
C GLU A 238 -28.44 -18.78 -10.99
N ARG A 239 -28.22 -17.73 -10.20
CA ARG A 239 -27.45 -16.56 -10.64
C ARG A 239 -25.96 -16.90 -10.74
N LYS A 240 -25.33 -16.52 -11.85
CA LYS A 240 -23.89 -16.66 -12.05
C LYS A 240 -23.14 -15.63 -11.21
N GLY A 241 -21.98 -16.04 -10.69
CA GLY A 241 -21.05 -15.12 -10.03
C GLY A 241 -20.47 -14.09 -11.00
N SER A 242 -20.16 -12.89 -10.52
CA SER A 242 -19.67 -11.77 -11.34
C SER A 242 -18.40 -12.09 -12.13
N ILE A 243 -17.44 -12.78 -11.51
CA ILE A 243 -16.21 -13.24 -12.19
C ILE A 243 -16.54 -14.18 -13.36
N LYS A 244 -17.53 -15.07 -13.20
CA LYS A 244 -17.93 -16.01 -14.24
C LYS A 244 -18.61 -15.29 -15.41
N VAL A 245 -19.46 -14.32 -15.12
CA VAL A 245 -20.10 -13.47 -16.15
C VAL A 245 -19.04 -12.69 -16.92
N LEU A 246 -18.07 -12.08 -16.23
CA LEU A 246 -16.95 -11.38 -16.86
C LEU A 246 -16.14 -12.32 -17.78
N GLN A 247 -15.84 -13.53 -17.31
CA GLN A 247 -15.13 -14.53 -18.09
C GLN A 247 -15.86 -14.89 -19.38
N GLU A 248 -17.14 -15.27 -19.28
CA GLU A 248 -17.94 -15.62 -20.46
C GLU A 248 -18.04 -14.47 -21.46
N TRP A 249 -18.14 -13.22 -20.97
CA TRP A 249 -18.19 -12.05 -21.84
C TRP A 249 -16.87 -11.81 -22.58
N ILE A 250 -15.74 -11.91 -21.89
CA ILE A 250 -14.41 -11.76 -22.50
C ILE A 250 -14.15 -12.86 -23.53
N GLU A 251 -14.42 -14.12 -23.18
CA GLU A 251 -14.20 -15.27 -24.08
C GLU A 251 -15.01 -15.19 -25.38
N ARG A 252 -16.18 -14.53 -25.34
CA ARG A 252 -17.00 -14.28 -26.54
C ARG A 252 -16.46 -13.17 -27.43
N ARG A 253 -15.79 -12.16 -26.84
CA ARG A 253 -15.42 -10.90 -27.52
C ARG A 253 -13.93 -10.79 -27.85
N PHE A 254 -13.08 -11.55 -27.17
CA PHE A 254 -11.63 -11.48 -27.31
C PHE A 254 -11.01 -12.87 -27.40
N ARG A 255 -10.23 -13.10 -28.45
CA ARG A 255 -9.51 -14.36 -28.69
C ARG A 255 -8.01 -14.08 -28.73
N PRO A 256 -7.29 -14.27 -27.62
CA PRO A 256 -5.85 -14.07 -27.62
C PRO A 256 -5.15 -15.19 -28.40
N LYS A 257 -3.93 -14.93 -28.87
CA LYS A 257 -3.06 -15.96 -29.45
C LYS A 257 -2.66 -17.01 -28.41
N ASP A 258 -2.37 -16.54 -27.20
CA ASP A 258 -2.07 -17.37 -26.03
C ASP A 258 -3.14 -17.15 -24.95
N LYS A 259 -3.74 -18.23 -24.47
CA LYS A 259 -4.80 -18.19 -23.45
C LYS A 259 -4.23 -18.15 -22.03
N ALA A 260 -2.99 -18.57 -21.82
CA ALA A 260 -2.42 -18.74 -20.48
C ALA A 260 -2.51 -17.48 -19.61
N PRO A 261 -2.17 -16.26 -20.08
CA PRO A 261 -2.30 -15.05 -19.26
C PRO A 261 -3.75 -14.77 -18.83
N MET A 262 -4.72 -15.02 -19.71
CA MET A 262 -6.14 -14.82 -19.39
C MET A 262 -6.64 -15.84 -18.38
N GLU A 263 -6.22 -17.10 -18.53
CA GLU A 263 -6.54 -18.17 -17.58
C GLU A 263 -5.97 -17.85 -16.19
N GLU A 264 -4.73 -17.34 -16.12
CA GLU A 264 -4.07 -16.91 -14.88
C GLU A 264 -4.76 -15.71 -14.23
N MET A 265 -5.19 -14.71 -15.00
CA MET A 265 -5.98 -13.58 -14.51
C MET A 265 -7.27 -14.06 -13.81
N PHE A 266 -8.04 -14.93 -14.45
CA PHE A 266 -9.25 -15.47 -13.83
C PHE A 266 -8.96 -16.43 -12.68
N ALA A 267 -7.86 -17.19 -12.73
CA ALA A 267 -7.41 -18.01 -11.61
C ALA A 267 -7.12 -17.14 -10.39
N THR A 268 -6.44 -16.00 -10.58
CA THR A 268 -6.13 -15.02 -9.52
C THR A 268 -7.42 -14.45 -8.91
N PHE A 269 -8.39 -14.01 -9.71
CA PHE A 269 -9.67 -13.51 -9.18
C PHE A 269 -10.42 -14.58 -8.38
N ARG A 270 -10.43 -15.84 -8.84
CA ARG A 270 -11.07 -16.95 -8.10
C ARG A 270 -10.31 -17.29 -6.82
N GLU A 271 -8.99 -17.20 -6.83
CA GLU A 271 -8.17 -17.45 -5.65
C GLU A 271 -8.44 -16.41 -4.56
N ILE A 272 -8.47 -15.12 -4.91
CA ILE A 272 -8.82 -14.04 -3.98
C ILE A 272 -10.20 -14.32 -3.35
N ARG A 273 -11.19 -14.67 -4.19
CA ARG A 273 -12.54 -15.03 -3.73
C ARG A 273 -12.54 -16.25 -2.79
N ARG A 274 -11.72 -17.26 -3.09
CA ARG A 274 -11.56 -18.46 -2.27
C ARG A 274 -10.90 -18.15 -0.93
N LEU A 275 -9.82 -17.36 -0.94
CA LEU A 275 -9.11 -16.95 0.28
C LEU A 275 -10.05 -16.19 1.22
N ARG A 276 -10.92 -15.32 0.69
CA ARG A 276 -11.93 -14.62 1.50
C ARG A 276 -12.91 -15.56 2.20
N ASN A 277 -13.27 -16.68 1.57
CA ASN A 277 -14.24 -17.62 2.13
C ASN A 277 -13.61 -18.67 3.07
N LYS A 278 -12.27 -18.73 3.17
CA LYS A 278 -11.54 -19.68 4.02
C LYS A 278 -11.69 -19.42 5.54
N PRO A 279 -11.69 -18.17 6.06
CA PRO A 279 -11.71 -17.89 7.50
C PRO A 279 -13.00 -18.30 8.19
N SER A 280 -14.12 -18.43 7.47
CA SER A 280 -15.43 -18.75 8.04
C SER A 280 -15.59 -20.20 8.50
N HIS A 281 -14.56 -21.05 8.36
CA HIS A 281 -14.68 -22.50 8.58
C HIS A 281 -13.76 -23.09 9.65
N THR A 282 -12.86 -22.33 10.29
CA THR A 282 -12.03 -22.85 11.40
C THR A 282 -11.55 -21.70 12.29
N PRO A 283 -11.80 -21.75 13.62
CA PRO A 283 -11.12 -20.85 14.56
C PRO A 283 -9.63 -21.15 14.47
N THR A 284 -8.87 -20.23 13.87
CA THR A 284 -7.40 -20.34 13.78
C THR A 284 -6.81 -19.34 14.77
N GLU A 285 -5.77 -19.72 15.50
CA GLU A 285 -5.04 -18.79 16.38
C GLU A 285 -4.43 -17.67 15.53
N ASP A 286 -4.51 -16.43 16.02
CA ASP A 286 -4.00 -15.25 15.31
C ASP A 286 -2.49 -15.11 15.52
N GLU A 287 -1.74 -15.90 14.75
CA GLU A 287 -0.27 -15.95 14.82
C GLU A 287 0.38 -14.82 13.99
N PHE A 288 1.49 -14.29 14.51
CA PHE A 288 2.35 -13.35 13.80
C PHE A 288 3.39 -14.11 12.97
N SER A 289 3.54 -13.76 11.69
CA SER A 289 4.60 -14.28 10.82
C SER A 289 4.97 -13.32 9.70
N ILE A 290 6.27 -13.12 9.48
CA ILE A 290 6.80 -12.29 8.39
C ILE A 290 6.38 -12.86 7.02
N GLU A 291 6.22 -14.18 6.90
CA GLU A 291 5.73 -14.84 5.68
C GLU A 291 4.34 -14.35 5.28
N ILE A 292 3.50 -13.91 6.22
CA ILE A 292 2.17 -13.36 5.94
C ILE A 292 2.29 -12.06 5.14
N ALA A 293 3.26 -11.21 5.44
CA ALA A 293 3.51 -10.00 4.67
C ALA A 293 4.05 -10.31 3.26
N ALA A 294 4.94 -11.30 3.14
CA ALA A 294 5.41 -11.77 1.83
C ALA A 294 4.25 -12.31 0.98
N ASN A 295 3.38 -13.15 1.57
CA ASN A 295 2.19 -13.68 0.92
C ASN A 295 1.20 -12.57 0.50
N GLN A 296 1.03 -11.52 1.32
CA GLN A 296 0.23 -10.36 0.95
C GLN A 296 0.80 -9.65 -0.28
N ARG A 297 2.09 -9.37 -0.27
CA ARG A 297 2.79 -8.72 -1.39
C ARG A 297 2.66 -9.53 -2.67
N ASP A 298 2.85 -10.83 -2.62
CA ASP A 298 2.73 -11.70 -3.81
C ASP A 298 1.29 -11.82 -4.32
N LEU A 299 0.30 -11.88 -3.42
CA LEU A 299 -1.11 -11.81 -3.81
C LEU A 299 -1.42 -10.46 -4.48
N MET A 300 -0.90 -9.35 -3.95
CA MET A 300 -1.10 -8.02 -4.49
C MET A 300 -0.45 -7.84 -5.86
N LYS A 301 0.79 -8.35 -6.06
CA LYS A 301 1.47 -8.40 -7.37
C LYS A 301 0.60 -9.08 -8.42
N ARG A 302 0.06 -10.26 -8.09
CA ARG A 302 -0.83 -11.02 -8.99
C ARG A 302 -2.15 -10.31 -9.24
N ALA A 303 -2.76 -9.73 -8.20
CA ALA A 303 -4.00 -8.97 -8.32
C ALA A 303 -3.84 -7.75 -9.24
N TYR A 304 -2.76 -6.99 -9.06
CA TYR A 304 -2.40 -5.88 -9.96
C TYR A 304 -2.20 -6.38 -11.39
N GLY A 305 -1.40 -7.44 -11.59
CA GLY A 305 -1.17 -8.04 -12.90
C GLY A 305 -2.45 -8.47 -13.61
N ALA A 306 -3.38 -9.09 -12.87
CA ALA A 306 -4.69 -9.52 -13.37
C ALA A 306 -5.56 -8.32 -13.81
N VAL A 307 -5.64 -7.26 -13.01
CA VAL A 307 -6.41 -6.05 -13.37
C VAL A 307 -5.76 -5.29 -14.54
N ARG A 308 -4.43 -5.19 -14.57
CA ARG A 308 -3.71 -4.62 -15.72
C ARG A 308 -3.99 -5.41 -16.99
N LEU A 309 -3.97 -6.75 -16.92
CA LEU A 309 -4.30 -7.58 -18.09
C LEU A 309 -5.74 -7.35 -18.55
N LEU A 310 -6.69 -7.25 -17.62
CA LEU A 310 -8.08 -6.91 -17.94
C LEU A 310 -8.17 -5.57 -18.70
N ARG A 311 -7.44 -4.53 -18.25
CA ARG A 311 -7.36 -3.26 -18.99
C ARG A 311 -6.80 -3.47 -20.39
N LEU A 312 -5.69 -4.20 -20.54
CA LEU A 312 -5.06 -4.45 -21.84
C LEU A 312 -6.00 -5.20 -22.80
N VAL A 313 -6.75 -6.19 -22.31
CA VAL A 313 -7.77 -6.90 -23.09
C VAL A 313 -8.85 -5.92 -23.58
N LEU A 314 -9.37 -5.06 -22.70
CA LEU A 314 -10.39 -4.08 -23.07
C LEU A 314 -9.86 -3.00 -24.02
N ALA A 315 -8.59 -2.63 -23.90
CA ALA A 315 -7.93 -1.65 -24.76
C ALA A 315 -7.79 -2.12 -26.22
N ASN A 316 -7.89 -3.44 -26.49
CA ASN A 316 -7.93 -3.97 -27.85
C ASN A 316 -9.27 -3.72 -28.56
N HIS A 317 -10.30 -3.25 -27.85
CA HIS A 317 -11.58 -2.94 -28.47
C HIS A 317 -11.46 -1.64 -29.31
N PRO A 318 -11.98 -1.59 -30.55
CA PRO A 318 -11.87 -0.40 -31.42
C PRO A 318 -12.35 0.91 -30.78
N GLY A 319 -13.43 0.84 -29.99
CA GLY A 319 -13.97 1.98 -29.23
C GLY A 319 -13.09 2.49 -28.07
N ALA A 320 -12.01 1.78 -27.70
CA ALA A 320 -11.13 2.18 -26.59
C ALA A 320 -10.04 3.18 -27.00
N GLY A 321 -9.82 3.41 -28.30
CA GLY A 321 -8.68 4.18 -28.81
C GLY A 321 -8.61 5.64 -28.35
N ALA A 322 -9.71 6.22 -27.88
CA ALA A 322 -9.75 7.58 -27.35
C ALA A 322 -9.30 7.68 -25.87
N VAL A 323 -9.17 6.56 -25.16
CA VAL A 323 -8.82 6.56 -23.73
C VAL A 323 -7.32 6.69 -23.57
N LYS A 324 -6.89 7.77 -22.90
CA LYS A 324 -5.49 7.99 -22.55
C LYS A 324 -5.12 7.23 -21.28
N VAL A 325 -4.03 6.48 -21.34
CA VAL A 325 -3.43 5.81 -20.19
C VAL A 325 -2.25 6.66 -19.72
N ASP A 326 -2.18 6.91 -18.41
CA ASP A 326 -1.05 7.61 -17.80
C ASP A 326 0.28 6.88 -18.07
N GLU A 327 1.36 7.64 -18.29
CA GLU A 327 2.66 7.11 -18.70
C GLU A 327 3.22 6.09 -17.70
N HIS A 328 3.04 6.31 -16.40
CA HIS A 328 3.53 5.37 -15.39
C HIS A 328 2.84 4.00 -15.51
N LEU A 329 1.54 3.96 -15.83
CA LEU A 329 0.82 2.70 -16.05
C LEU A 329 1.16 2.07 -17.42
N ALA A 330 1.31 2.91 -18.46
CA ALA A 330 1.66 2.45 -19.80
C ALA A 330 3.04 1.78 -19.81
N ASP A 331 4.02 2.45 -19.22
CA ASP A 331 5.41 2.00 -19.14
C ASP A 331 5.64 0.93 -18.06
N GLY A 332 4.66 0.72 -17.17
CA GLY A 332 4.79 -0.22 -16.05
C GLY A 332 5.77 0.27 -14.97
N ARG A 333 5.88 1.58 -14.77
CA ARG A 333 6.65 2.20 -13.69
C ARG A 333 5.91 2.02 -12.37
N ILE A 334 5.99 0.80 -11.82
CA ILE A 334 5.31 0.39 -10.59
C ILE A 334 6.29 -0.27 -9.63
N TRP A 335 6.29 0.18 -8.37
CA TRP A 335 7.03 -0.48 -7.29
C TRP A 335 6.33 -1.75 -6.84
N THR A 336 7.07 -2.85 -6.82
CA THR A 336 6.58 -4.16 -6.35
C THR A 336 7.07 -4.54 -4.95
N ILE A 337 7.85 -3.63 -4.33
CA ILE A 337 8.42 -3.71 -2.98
C ILE A 337 7.63 -2.84 -2.01
#